data_AF-A0A7Z9WXD4-F1
#
_entry.id   AF-A0A7Z9WXD4-F1
#
_cell.length_a   1.000
_cell.length_b   1.000
_cell.length_c   1.000
_cell.angle_alpha   90.00
_cell.angle_beta   90.00
_cell.angle_gamma   90.00
#
_symmetry.space_group_name_H-M   'P 1'
#
loop_
_entity.id
_entity.type
_entity.pdbx_description
1 polymer ?
#
loop_
_entity_poly.entity_id
_entity_poly.type
_entity_poly.pdbx_seq_one_letter_code
_entity_poly.pdbx_strand_id
1 'polypeptide(L)'
;MALIKRTELPALLKSMGQGGASENNTKIFLFFGERYLCREAADTLQKSLLAQPGGGSVNAIDGDSEDSSRTLGQLMNFSLLPGLRIFRVTDSRLFHSKTVASAIWTRVVQA
;
A
#
# COMPACT_ATOMS: atom_id res chain seq x y z
N MET A 1 -2.74 13.02 -2.33
CA MET A 1 -3.36 11.71 -1.98
C MET A 1 -4.76 11.91 -1.44
N ALA A 2 -5.74 11.12 -1.90
CA ALA A 2 -7.09 11.17 -1.36
C ALA A 2 -7.11 10.60 0.08
N LEU A 3 -7.71 11.34 1.02
CA LEU A 3 -7.97 10.84 2.37
C LEU A 3 -9.28 10.05 2.34
N ILE A 4 -9.19 8.76 2.61
CA ILE A 4 -10.34 7.84 2.57
C ILE A 4 -10.61 7.37 3.99
N LYS A 5 -11.84 7.53 4.47
CA LYS A 5 -12.22 7.02 5.79
C LYS A 5 -12.48 5.52 5.72
N ARG A 6 -12.32 4.82 6.85
CA ARG A 6 -12.59 3.37 6.95
C ARG A 6 -13.97 2.98 6.40
N THR A 7 -14.99 3.80 6.65
CA THR A 7 -16.37 3.59 6.18
C THR A 7 -16.52 3.64 4.66
N GLU A 8 -15.61 4.35 3.98
CA GLU A 8 -15.61 4.55 2.53
C GLU A 8 -14.74 3.53 1.80
N LEU A 9 -13.83 2.86 2.52
CA LEU A 9 -12.91 1.85 1.96
C LEU A 9 -13.64 0.73 1.19
N PRO A 10 -14.73 0.11 1.70
CA PRO A 10 -15.42 -0.95 0.95
C PRO A 10 -16.01 -0.47 -0.37
N ALA A 11 -16.51 0.77 -0.43
CA ALA A 11 -17.05 1.35 -1.65
C ALA A 11 -15.93 1.56 -2.69
N LEU A 12 -14.78 2.06 -2.24
CA LEU A 12 -13.60 2.25 -3.07
C LEU A 12 -13.01 0.93 -3.59
N LEU A 13 -13.01 -0.13 -2.78
CA LEU A 13 -12.58 -1.46 -3.22
C LEU A 13 -13.49 -2.04 -4.32
N LYS A 14 -14.81 -1.82 -4.20
CA LYS A 14 -15.77 -2.23 -5.24
C LYS A 14 -15.53 -1.48 -6.55
N SER A 15 -15.30 -0.17 -6.50
CA SER A 15 -15.01 0.61 -7.71
C SER A 15 -13.69 0.22 -8.38
N MET A 16 -12.69 -0.22 -7.60
CA MET A 16 -11.43 -0.76 -8.16
C MET A 16 -11.60 -2.15 -8.80
N GLY A 17 -12.52 -2.99 -8.30
CA GLY A 17 -12.73 -4.35 -8.80
C GLY A 17 -13.57 -4.46 -10.08
N GLN A 18 -14.41 -3.47 -10.40
CA GLN A 18 -15.37 -3.51 -11.52
C GLN A 18 -14.79 -3.13 -12.90
N GLY A 19 -13.48 -3.29 -13.12
CA GLY A 19 -12.86 -3.00 -14.41
C GLY A 19 -12.50 -1.53 -14.63
N GLY A 20 -12.51 -0.71 -13.58
CA GLY A 20 -11.92 0.64 -13.58
C GLY A 20 -10.39 0.60 -13.56
N ALA A 21 -9.77 -0.15 -14.47
CA ALA A 21 -8.31 -0.29 -14.58
C ALA A 21 -7.60 0.97 -15.11
N SER A 22 -8.28 2.13 -15.20
CA SER A 22 -7.73 3.29 -15.91
C SER A 22 -7.82 4.64 -15.21
N GLU A 23 -8.72 4.87 -14.24
CA GLU A 23 -8.87 6.25 -13.69
C GLU A 23 -8.17 6.51 -12.35
N ASN A 24 -7.79 5.48 -11.59
CA ASN A 24 -6.97 5.67 -10.39
C ASN A 24 -5.80 4.70 -10.39
N ASN A 25 -4.67 5.15 -10.95
CA ASN A 25 -3.38 4.45 -10.94
C ASN A 25 -2.73 4.44 -9.54
N THR A 26 -3.52 4.30 -8.48
CA THR A 26 -3.04 4.34 -7.09
C THR A 26 -2.28 3.06 -6.78
N LYS A 27 -0.95 3.17 -6.68
CA LYS A 27 -0.06 2.04 -6.36
C LYS A 27 0.37 2.01 -4.90
N ILE A 28 0.14 3.09 -4.15
CA ILE A 28 0.61 3.27 -2.79
C ILE A 28 -0.58 3.58 -1.88
N PHE A 29 -0.70 2.79 -0.81
CA PHE A 29 -1.73 2.95 0.21
C PHE A 29 -1.05 3.15 1.56
N LEU A 30 -1.36 4.26 2.24
CA LEU A 30 -0.88 4.54 3.58
C LEU A 30 -2.04 4.39 4.57
N PHE A 31 -1.90 3.44 5.50
CA PHE A 31 -2.83 3.26 6.60
C PHE A 31 -2.23 3.84 7.87
N PHE A 32 -2.96 4.74 8.52
CA PHE A 32 -2.53 5.37 9.77
C PHE A 32 -3.71 5.50 10.74
N GLY A 33 -3.44 5.39 12.03
CA GLY A 33 -4.46 5.37 13.08
C GLY A 33 -4.26 4.21 14.05
N GLU A 34 -5.37 3.67 14.57
CA GLU A 34 -5.35 2.55 15.51
C GLU A 34 -4.87 1.26 14.83
N ARG A 35 -4.00 0.50 15.51
CA ARG A 35 -3.24 -0.62 14.93
C ARG A 35 -4.15 -1.74 14.41
N TYR A 36 -5.16 -2.12 15.18
CA TYR A 36 -6.11 -3.15 14.78
C TYR A 36 -6.90 -2.72 13.54
N LEU A 37 -7.42 -1.48 13.53
CA LEU A 37 -8.17 -0.95 12.39
C LEU A 37 -7.33 -0.84 11.11
N CYS A 38 -6.08 -0.40 11.22
CA CYS A 38 -5.16 -0.33 10.10
C CYS A 38 -4.86 -1.73 9.53
N ARG A 39 -4.68 -2.73 10.40
CA ARG A 39 -4.46 -4.13 9.98
C ARG A 39 -5.66 -4.70 9.26
N GLU A 40 -6.86 -4.52 9.81
CA GLU A 40 -8.11 -4.98 9.21
C GLU A 40 -8.33 -4.35 7.83
N ALA A 41 -8.09 -3.03 7.70
CA ALA A 41 -8.21 -2.31 6.45
C ALA A 41 -7.19 -2.79 5.40
N ALA A 42 -5.93 -2.98 5.80
CA ALA A 42 -4.87 -3.49 4.93
C ALA A 42 -5.15 -4.93 4.47
N ASP A 43 -5.62 -5.80 5.37
CA ASP A 43 -6.01 -7.18 5.03
C ASP A 43 -7.18 -7.20 4.03
N THR A 44 -8.15 -6.31 4.20
CA THR A 44 -9.29 -6.18 3.29
C THR A 44 -8.85 -5.71 1.90
N LEU A 45 -7.98 -4.69 1.82
CA LEU A 45 -7.39 -4.24 0.57
C LEU A 45 -6.58 -5.36 -0.10
N GLN A 46 -5.72 -6.04 0.65
CA GLN A 46 -4.89 -7.14 0.16
C GLN A 46 -5.75 -8.25 -0.45
N LYS A 47 -6.78 -8.71 0.26
CA LYS A 47 -7.71 -9.74 -0.24
C LYS A 47 -8.40 -9.31 -1.53
N SER A 48 -8.86 -8.06 -1.59
CA SER A 48 -9.52 -7.51 -2.77
C SER A 48 -8.59 -7.42 -3.98
N LEU A 49 -7.33 -7.05 -3.79
CA LEU A 49 -6.33 -6.97 -4.86
C LEU A 49 -5.95 -8.36 -5.37
N LEU A 50 -5.74 -9.33 -4.46
CA LEU A 50 -5.39 -10.71 -4.83
C LEU A 50 -6.56 -11.46 -5.51
N ALA A 51 -7.81 -11.06 -5.25
CA ALA A 51 -8.97 -11.63 -5.91
C ALA A 51 -9.15 -11.16 -7.37
N GLN A 52 -8.36 -10.20 -7.83
CA GLN A 52 -8.40 -9.75 -9.23
C GLN A 52 -7.86 -10.83 -10.19
N PRO A 53 -8.33 -10.86 -11.46
CA PRO A 53 -7.83 -11.78 -12.46
C PRO A 53 -6.31 -11.68 -12.62
N GLY A 54 -5.61 -12.82 -12.57
CA GLY A 54 -4.14 -12.90 -12.58
C GLY A 54 -3.51 -13.10 -11.20
N GLY A 55 -4.26 -12.95 -10.11
CA GLY A 55 -3.79 -13.23 -8.75
C GLY A 55 -2.58 -12.39 -8.35
N GLY A 56 -1.77 -12.91 -7.42
CA GLY A 56 -0.56 -12.23 -7.00
C GLY A 56 0.11 -12.84 -5.77
N SER A 57 1.16 -12.19 -5.31
CA SER A 57 1.90 -12.55 -4.10
C SER A 57 2.04 -11.36 -3.16
N VAL A 58 2.16 -11.66 -1.87
CA VAL A 58 2.35 -10.67 -0.81
C VAL A 58 3.73 -10.85 -0.22
N ASN A 59 4.54 -9.80 -0.30
CA ASN A 59 5.82 -9.68 0.38
C ASN A 59 5.59 -8.87 1.65
N ALA A 60 5.45 -9.57 2.77
CA ALA A 60 5.36 -8.94 4.08
C ALA A 60 6.75 -8.46 4.51
N ILE A 61 6.83 -7.20 4.93
CA ILE A 61 8.04 -6.54 5.40
C ILE A 61 7.74 -6.03 6.81
N ASP A 62 8.59 -6.42 7.76
CA ASP A 62 8.60 -5.83 9.09
C ASP A 62 9.32 -4.48 9.02
N GLY A 63 8.57 -3.41 9.27
CA GLY A 63 9.04 -2.03 9.18
C GLY A 63 9.99 -1.62 10.32
N ASP A 64 10.10 -2.44 11.37
CA ASP A 64 11.06 -2.24 12.45
C ASP A 64 12.49 -2.63 12.04
N SER A 65 12.58 -3.64 11.17
CA SER A 65 13.81 -4.25 10.65
C SER A 65 14.04 -4.01 9.15
N GLU A 66 13.23 -3.14 8.54
CA GLU A 66 13.27 -2.87 7.10
C GLU A 66 14.59 -2.21 6.67
N ASP A 67 15.23 -2.79 5.65
CA ASP A 67 16.22 -2.11 4.83
C ASP A 67 15.54 -1.50 3.60
N SER A 68 15.31 -0.18 3.64
CA SER A 68 14.59 0.54 2.58
C SER A 68 15.29 0.45 1.22
N SER A 69 16.63 0.33 1.18
CA SER A 69 17.37 0.20 -0.08
C SER A 69 17.07 -1.14 -0.74
N ARG A 70 16.99 -2.20 0.06
CA ARG A 70 16.59 -3.54 -0.41
C ARG A 70 15.13 -3.57 -0.87
N THR A 71 14.21 -2.96 -0.12
CA THR A 71 12.79 -2.86 -0.52
C THR A 71 12.65 -2.14 -1.87
N LEU A 72 13.36 -1.02 -2.06
CA LEU A 72 13.36 -0.29 -3.32
C LEU A 72 13.91 -1.14 -4.48
N GLY A 73 15.02 -1.85 -4.27
CA GLY A 73 15.57 -2.77 -5.27
C GLY A 73 14.57 -3.86 -5.68
N GLN A 74 13.78 -4.38 -4.73
CA GLN A 74 12.74 -5.36 -5.03
C GLN A 74 11.54 -4.77 -5.79
N LEU A 75 11.15 -3.53 -5.49
CA LEU A 75 10.09 -2.80 -6.19
C LEU A 75 10.47 -2.50 -7.65
N MET A 76 11.74 -2.18 -7.90
CA MET A 76 12.26 -1.91 -9.24
C MET A 76 12.47 -3.18 -10.07
N ASN A 77 12.41 -4.36 -9.45
CA ASN A 77 12.61 -5.63 -10.13
C ASN A 77 11.29 -6.18 -10.69
N PHE A 78 11.17 -6.20 -12.02
CA PHE A 78 10.00 -6.73 -12.71
C PHE A 78 9.96 -8.26 -12.62
N SER A 79 8.80 -8.80 -12.27
CA SER A 79 8.57 -10.24 -12.24
C SER A 79 8.28 -10.75 -13.64
N LEU A 80 8.86 -11.90 -14.00
CA LEU A 80 8.51 -12.66 -15.20
C LEU A 80 7.18 -13.41 -15.03
N LEU A 81 6.77 -13.68 -13.79
CA LEU A 81 5.49 -14.32 -13.48
C LEU A 81 4.37 -13.29 -13.52
N PRO A 82 3.22 -13.64 -14.13
CA PRO A 82 2.04 -12.78 -14.14
C PRO A 82 1.46 -12.62 -12.73
N GLY A 83 0.74 -11.52 -12.51
CA GLY A 83 0.05 -11.23 -11.26
C GLY A 83 0.64 -10.04 -10.49
N LEU A 84 -0.11 -9.59 -9.48
CA LEU A 84 0.26 -8.45 -8.66
C LEU A 84 1.33 -8.84 -7.64
N ARG A 85 2.30 -7.95 -7.42
CA ARG A 85 3.25 -8.06 -6.29
C ARG A 85 2.92 -6.98 -5.28
N ILE A 86 2.38 -7.39 -4.15
CA ILE A 86 2.02 -6.50 -3.06
C ILE A 86 3.17 -6.48 -2.06
N PHE A 87 3.76 -5.33 -1.84
CA PHE A 87 4.73 -5.12 -0.78
C PHE A 87 4.02 -4.47 0.40
N ARG A 88 3.98 -5.16 1.53
CA ARG A 88 3.28 -4.70 2.73
C ARG A 88 4.28 -4.47 3.85
N VAL A 89 4.58 -3.20 4.11
CA VAL A 89 5.38 -2.80 5.25
C VAL A 89 4.47 -2.56 6.45
N THR A 90 4.72 -3.25 7.56
CA THR A 90 3.93 -3.10 8.81
C THR A 90 4.78 -2.44 9.88
N ASP A 91 4.19 -1.56 10.69
CA ASP A 91 4.87 -0.91 11.82
C ASP A 91 6.18 -0.17 11.42
N SER A 92 6.15 0.56 10.29
CA SER A 92 7.32 1.28 9.76
C SER A 92 7.75 2.46 10.64
N ARG A 93 9.06 2.52 10.92
CA ARG A 93 9.69 3.66 11.62
C ARG A 93 9.79 4.93 10.78
N LEU A 94 9.48 4.88 9.48
CA LEU A 94 9.60 6.02 8.54
C LEU A 94 8.83 7.26 9.02
N PHE A 95 7.75 7.08 9.79
CA PHE A 95 6.89 8.15 10.28
C PHE A 95 7.07 8.46 11.77
N HIS A 96 8.08 7.89 12.46
CA HIS A 96 8.30 8.11 13.90
C HIS A 96 8.82 9.52 14.21
N SER A 97 9.59 10.13 13.30
CA SER A 97 10.09 11.50 13.46
C SER A 97 9.16 12.47 12.75
N LYS A 98 8.66 13.50 13.46
CA LYS A 98 7.85 14.58 12.88
C LYS A 98 8.58 15.27 11.72
N THR A 99 9.88 15.47 11.85
CA THR A 99 10.71 16.11 10.81
C THR A 99 10.81 15.25 9.56
N VAL A 100 11.05 13.94 9.73
CA VAL A 100 11.16 12.99 8.62
C VAL A 100 9.80 12.80 7.95
N ALA A 101 8.74 12.61 8.73
CA ALA A 101 7.37 12.49 8.23
C ALA A 101 6.94 13.73 7.43
N SER A 102 7.23 14.94 7.93
CA SER A 102 6.93 16.18 7.21
C SER A 102 7.73 16.28 5.90
N ALA A 103 9.01 15.93 5.92
CA ALA A 103 9.84 15.98 4.71
C ALA A 103 9.37 14.97 3.65
N ILE A 104 9.03 13.75 4.06
CA ILE A 104 8.44 12.73 3.18
C ILE A 104 7.10 13.24 2.63
N TRP A 105 6.23 13.76 3.48
CA TRP A 105 4.92 14.25 3.06
C TRP A 105 5.02 15.38 2.03
N THR A 106 5.90 16.36 2.26
CA THR A 106 6.14 17.45 1.30
C THR A 106 6.58 16.92 -0.07
N ARG A 107 7.46 15.91 -0.10
CA ARG A 107 7.89 15.28 -1.37
C ARG A 107 6.75 14.54 -2.07
N VAL A 108 5.93 13.81 -1.30
CA VAL A 108 4.79 13.05 -1.84
C VAL A 108 3.71 13.98 -2.42
N VAL A 109 3.52 15.17 -1.85
CA VAL A 109 2.55 16.16 -2.39
C VAL A 109 3.03 16.78 -3.71
N GLN A 110 4.33 16.78 -3.96
CA GLN A 110 4.94 17.35 -5.18
C GLN A 110 5.11 16.33 -6.32
N ALA A 111 4.89 15.04 -6.06
CA ALA A 111 5.04 13.93 -7.01
C ALA A 111 3.71 13.56 -7.68
#